data_AF-A0A2P5B7V2-F1
#
_entry.id   AF-A0A2P5B7V2-F1
#
_cell.length_a   1.000
_cell.length_b   1.000
_cell.length_c   1.000
_cell.angle_alpha   90.00
_cell.angle_beta   90.00
_cell.angle_gamma   90.00
#
_symmetry.space_group_name_H-M   'P 1'
#
loop_
_entity.id
_entity.type
_entity.pdbx_description
1 polymer ?
#
loop_
_entity_poly.entity_id
_entity_poly.type
_entity_poly.pdbx_seq_one_letter_code
_entity_poly.pdbx_strand_id
1 'polypeptide(L)'
;MRPAMHIHDMSVKRIFQDEDPESALEAEIDGNLRGSYPSEDVFKMAEVAELCLREEAVDRPEMRDIVVTLSQIVMSSIEWEASLGGNGQVFSGVFTGR
;
A
#
# COMPACT_ATOMS: atom_id res chain seq x y z
N MET A 1 27.20 -0.26 -6.93
CA MET A 1 26.41 0.04 -8.14
C MET A 1 25.17 -0.83 -8.07
N ARG A 2 24.01 -0.27 -7.72
CA ARG A 2 22.73 -1.00 -7.82
C ARG A 2 22.41 -1.12 -9.32
N PRO A 3 22.26 -2.32 -9.89
CA PRO A 3 21.91 -2.44 -11.30
C PRO A 3 20.50 -1.85 -11.49
N ALA A 4 20.30 -1.17 -12.61
CA ALA A 4 19.01 -0.63 -13.00
C ALA A 4 17.99 -1.78 -13.08
N MET A 5 17.07 -1.80 -12.12
CA MET A 5 15.92 -2.69 -12.07
C MET A 5 15.19 -2.58 -13.41
N HIS A 6 15.25 -3.65 -14.20
CA HIS A 6 14.56 -3.70 -15.48
C HIS A 6 13.06 -3.60 -15.18
N ILE A 7 12.40 -2.60 -15.77
CA ILE A 7 10.98 -2.26 -15.60
C ILE A 7 10.04 -3.46 -15.82
N HIS A 8 10.50 -4.53 -16.47
CA HIS A 8 9.74 -5.77 -16.67
C HIS A 8 9.63 -6.70 -15.46
N ASP A 9 10.19 -6.32 -14.31
CA ASP A 9 10.29 -7.22 -13.16
C ASP A 9 9.71 -6.70 -11.84
N MET A 10 8.86 -5.68 -11.94
CA MET A 10 8.17 -4.96 -10.86
C MET A 10 6.91 -5.71 -10.37
N SER A 11 7.00 -7.02 -10.18
CA SER A 11 5.86 -7.76 -9.62
C SER A 11 5.87 -7.63 -8.11
N VAL A 12 4.83 -7.00 -7.54
CA VAL A 12 4.56 -6.92 -6.09
C VAL A 12 4.75 -8.28 -5.40
N LYS A 13 4.46 -9.38 -6.10
CA LYS A 13 4.72 -10.77 -5.68
C LYS A 13 6.15 -11.04 -5.18
N ARG A 14 7.16 -10.35 -5.71
CA ARG A 14 8.57 -10.54 -5.35
C ARG A 14 8.92 -10.01 -3.98
N ILE A 15 8.26 -8.93 -3.56
CA ILE A 15 8.40 -8.37 -2.23
C ILE A 15 8.14 -9.47 -1.19
N PHE A 16 7.08 -10.26 -1.38
CA PHE A 16 6.68 -11.34 -0.48
C PHE A 16 7.49 -12.64 -0.63
N GLN A 17 8.38 -12.73 -1.62
CA GLN A 17 9.27 -13.87 -1.84
C GLN A 17 10.70 -13.61 -1.36
N ASP A 18 11.01 -12.36 -0.99
CA ASP A 18 12.31 -11.98 -0.47
C ASP A 18 12.55 -12.54 0.94
N GLU A 19 13.82 -12.69 1.33
CA GLU A 19 14.18 -13.08 2.70
C GLU A 19 13.85 -11.96 3.70
N ASP A 20 13.87 -10.71 3.24
CA ASP A 20 13.46 -9.52 3.99
C ASP A 20 12.39 -8.72 3.21
N PRO A 21 11.11 -9.10 3.35
CA PRO A 21 10.01 -8.47 2.62
C PRO A 21 9.78 -7.00 3.01
N GLU A 22 10.19 -6.58 4.20
CA GLU A 22 10.03 -5.19 4.65
C GLU A 22 11.04 -4.28 3.92
N SER A 23 12.32 -4.68 3.89
CA SER A 23 13.34 -3.97 3.11
C SER A 23 13.05 -4.01 1.61
N ALA A 24 12.54 -5.13 1.10
CA ALA A 24 12.14 -5.27 -0.29
C ALA A 24 10.98 -4.32 -0.62
N LEU A 25 9.97 -4.20 0.26
CA LEU A 25 8.87 -3.27 0.08
C LEU A 25 9.38 -1.82 0.08
N GLU A 26 10.23 -1.45 1.04
CA GLU A 26 10.79 -0.09 1.14
C GLU A 26 11.53 0.33 -0.13
N ALA A 27 12.21 -0.61 -0.81
CA ALA A 27 12.91 -0.36 -2.06
C ALA A 27 11.97 -0.02 -3.24
N GLU A 28 10.71 -0.43 -3.16
CA GLU A 28 9.68 -0.25 -4.19
C GLU A 28 8.77 0.96 -3.95
N ILE A 29 8.77 1.50 -2.73
CA ILE A 29 7.96 2.67 -2.36
C ILE A 29 8.50 3.93 -3.07
N ASP A 30 7.59 4.83 -3.49
CA ASP A 30 7.96 6.12 -4.08
C ASP A 30 8.84 6.92 -3.10
N GLY A 31 10.11 7.11 -3.48
CA GLY A 31 11.08 7.85 -2.69
C GLY A 31 10.70 9.31 -2.42
N ASN A 32 9.75 9.89 -3.16
CA ASN A 32 9.21 11.21 -2.87
C ASN A 32 8.38 11.25 -1.58
N LEU A 33 7.88 10.10 -1.11
CA LEU A 33 7.19 10.00 0.19
C LEU A 33 8.14 10.16 1.37
N ARG A 34 9.46 9.96 1.18
CA ARG A 34 10.50 10.21 2.19
C ARG A 34 10.24 9.54 3.55
N GLY A 35 9.68 8.32 3.54
CA GLY A 35 9.32 7.60 4.77
C GLY A 35 8.10 8.18 5.51
N SER A 36 7.38 9.14 4.93
CA SER A 36 6.19 9.75 5.50
C SER A 36 4.94 8.93 5.19
N TYR A 37 4.91 7.70 5.68
CA TYR A 37 3.77 6.80 5.57
C TYR A 37 3.74 5.81 6.75
N PRO A 38 2.57 5.28 7.12
CA PRO A 38 2.48 4.15 8.03
C PRO A 38 2.96 2.88 7.34
N SER A 39 4.06 2.29 7.81
CA SER A 39 4.68 1.10 7.18
C SER A 39 3.71 -0.09 7.10
N GLU A 40 2.97 -0.35 8.18
CA GLU A 40 1.99 -1.45 8.22
C GLU A 40 0.87 -1.29 7.18
N ASP A 41 0.42 -0.06 6.93
CA ASP A 41 -0.66 0.22 5.99
C ASP A 41 -0.18 0.10 4.54
N VAL A 42 1.06 0.51 4.27
CA VAL A 42 1.69 0.28 2.96
C VAL A 42 1.92 -1.21 2.72
N PHE A 43 2.29 -1.98 3.76
CA PHE A 43 2.42 -3.43 3.65
C PHE A 43 1.09 -4.10 3.31
N LYS A 44 0.01 -3.76 4.02
CA LYS A 44 -1.35 -4.24 3.69
C LYS A 44 -1.80 -3.84 2.29
N MET A 45 -1.44 -2.64 1.84
CA MET A 45 -1.75 -2.18 0.48
C MET A 45 -1.00 -3.01 -0.57
N ALA A 46 0.26 -3.38 -0.30
CA ALA A 46 1.02 -4.28 -1.15
C ALA A 46 0.41 -5.69 -1.18
N GLU A 47 -0.11 -6.20 -0.06
CA GLU A 47 -0.83 -7.48 -0.03
C GLU A 47 -2.07 -7.43 -0.92
N VAL A 48 -2.89 -6.37 -0.80
CA VAL A 48 -4.06 -6.18 -1.69
C VAL A 48 -3.64 -6.17 -3.16
N ALA A 49 -2.55 -5.48 -3.50
CA ALA A 49 -2.03 -5.45 -4.86
C ALA A 49 -1.56 -6.83 -5.34
N GLU A 50 -0.87 -7.62 -4.51
CA GLU A 50 -0.48 -9.01 -4.82
C GLU A 50 -1.71 -9.86 -5.13
N LEU A 51 -2.71 -9.83 -4.24
CA LEU A 51 -3.96 -10.58 -4.39
C LEU A 51 -4.67 -10.24 -5.70
N CYS A 52 -4.71 -8.95 -6.07
CA CYS A 52 -5.32 -8.48 -7.31
C CYS A 52 -4.55 -8.94 -8.57
N LEU A 53 -3.25 -9.16 -8.45
CA LEU A 53 -2.35 -9.51 -9.55
C LEU A 53 -2.14 -11.02 -9.70
N ARG A 54 -2.82 -11.86 -8.92
CA ARG A 54 -2.73 -13.32 -9.04
C ARG A 54 -3.09 -13.80 -10.44
N GLU A 55 -2.33 -14.79 -10.91
CA GLU A 55 -2.46 -15.33 -12.27
C GLU A 55 -3.86 -15.86 -12.51
N GLU A 56 -4.34 -16.71 -11.61
CA GLU A 56 -5.67 -17.31 -11.67
C GLU A 56 -6.74 -16.32 -11.19
N ALA A 57 -7.76 -16.10 -12.02
CA ALA A 57 -8.83 -15.15 -11.72
C ALA A 57 -9.65 -15.54 -10.48
N VAL A 58 -9.74 -16.84 -10.17
CA VAL A 58 -10.46 -17.35 -8.99
C VAL A 58 -9.77 -17.01 -7.67
N ASP A 59 -8.46 -16.75 -7.70
CA ASP A 59 -7.69 -16.40 -6.50
C ASP A 59 -7.67 -14.91 -6.21
N ARG A 60 -8.23 -14.09 -7.12
CA ARG A 60 -8.33 -12.63 -6.97
C ARG A 60 -9.54 -12.28 -6.10
N PRO A 61 -9.43 -11.29 -5.21
CA PRO A 61 -10.51 -10.89 -4.34
C PRO A 61 -11.63 -10.17 -5.11
N GLU A 62 -12.84 -10.20 -4.56
CA GLU A 62 -13.94 -9.42 -5.11
C GLU A 62 -13.77 -7.95 -4.76
N MET A 63 -14.23 -7.04 -5.65
CA MET A 63 -14.08 -5.60 -5.45
C MET A 63 -14.67 -5.09 -4.14
N ARG A 64 -15.73 -5.73 -3.61
CA ARG A 64 -16.29 -5.36 -2.31
C ARG A 64 -15.30 -5.59 -1.17
N ASP A 65 -14.52 -6.66 -1.23
CA ASP A 65 -13.56 -7.02 -0.18
C ASP A 65 -12.34 -6.09 -0.28
N ILE A 66 -11.89 -5.80 -1.51
CA ILE A 66 -10.84 -4.80 -1.78
C ILE A 66 -11.23 -3.44 -1.19
N VAL A 67 -12.45 -2.95 -1.46
CA VAL A 67 -12.93 -1.65 -0.96
C VAL A 67 -12.98 -1.63 0.56
N VAL A 68 -13.38 -2.72 1.22
CA VAL A 68 -13.37 -2.81 2.68
C VAL A 68 -11.94 -2.67 3.24
N THR A 69 -10.98 -3.42 2.70
CA THR A 69 -9.58 -3.35 3.15
C THR A 69 -8.97 -1.97 2.90
N LEU A 70 -9.17 -1.40 1.70
CA LEU A 70 -8.68 -0.04 1.40
C LEU A 70 -9.33 1.03 2.30
N SER A 71 -10.61 0.87 2.66
CA SER A 71 -11.27 1.79 3.60
C SER A 71 -10.64 1.74 5.00
N GLN A 72 -10.25 0.55 5.45
CA GLN A 72 -9.54 0.37 6.73
C GLN A 72 -8.16 1.00 6.68
N ILE A 73 -7.41 0.82 5.59
CA ILE A 73 -6.10 1.45 5.36
C ILE A 73 -6.22 2.98 5.40
N VAL A 74 -7.21 3.56 4.70
CA VAL A 74 -7.44 5.01 4.72
C VAL A 74 -7.77 5.52 6.13
N MET A 75 -8.61 4.79 6.88
CA MET A 75 -8.95 5.18 8.24
C MET A 75 -7.71 5.15 9.16
N SER A 76 -6.92 4.08 9.08
CA SER A 76 -5.67 3.92 9.83
C SER A 76 -4.65 5.01 9.46
N SER A 77 -4.51 5.34 8.17
CA SER A 77 -3.57 6.38 7.74
C SER A 77 -3.95 7.76 8.28
N ILE A 78 -5.26 8.08 8.35
CA ILE A 78 -5.75 9.32 8.94
C ILE A 78 -5.43 9.38 10.45
N GLU A 79 -5.63 8.28 11.17
CA GLU A 79 -5.31 8.19 12.60
C GLU A 79 -3.80 8.33 12.86
N TRP A 80 -2.98 7.73 12.00
CA TRP A 80 -1.53 7.87 12.03
C TRP A 80 -1.11 9.33 11.80
N GLU A 81 -1.67 10.00 10.79
CA GLU A 81 -1.38 11.43 10.53
C GLU A 81 -1.76 12.32 11.72
N ALA A 82 -2.92 12.06 12.34
CA ALA A 82 -3.37 12.80 13.53
C ALA A 82 -2.42 12.60 14.72
N SER A 83 -1.89 11.38 14.89
CA SER A 83 -0.95 11.02 15.95
C SER A 83 0.40 11.75 15.84
N LEU A 84 0.78 12.16 14.63
CA LEU A 84 2.02 12.92 14.37
C LEU A 84 1.92 14.42 14.68
N GLY A 85 0.74 14.92 15.08
CA GLY A 85 0.52 16.34 15.36
C GLY A 85 0.49 17.23 14.11
N GLY A 86 0.21 16.64 12.94
CA GLY A 86 0.20 17.33 11.64
C GLY A 86 -0.94 18.36 11.52
N ASN A 87 -0.58 19.53 11.01
CA ASN A 87 -1.43 20.65 10.61
C ASN A 87 -2.11 20.46 9.23
N GLY A 88 -2.25 19.22 8.76
CA GLY A 88 -2.91 18.90 7.49
C GLY A 88 -4.41 19.15 7.58
N GLN A 89 -4.95 19.96 6.67
CA GLN A 89 -6.38 20.20 6.62
C GLN A 89 -7.12 18.87 6.50
N VAL A 90 -7.84 18.51 7.57
CA VAL A 90 -8.74 17.35 7.60
C VAL A 90 -9.68 17.44 6.41
N PHE A 91 -9.59 16.45 5.51
CA PHE A 91 -10.48 16.32 4.37
C PHE A 91 -11.87 15.93 4.89
N SER A 92 -12.66 16.90 5.34
CA SER A 92 -14.04 16.70 5.80
C SER A 92 -15.03 16.37 4.66
N GLY A 93 -14.54 16.08 3.45
CA GLY A 93 -15.33 16.01 2.23
C GLY A 93 -15.66 14.61 1.70
N VAL A 94 -15.04 13.53 2.18
CA VAL A 94 -15.31 12.17 1.63
C VAL A 94 -16.56 11.51 2.21
N PHE A 95 -17.22 12.10 3.21
CA PHE A 95 -18.46 11.55 3.77
C PHE A 95 -19.77 12.12 3.19
N THR A 96 -19.74 12.87 2.09
CA THR A 96 -20.99 13.19 1.37
C THR A 96 -21.30 12.09 0.34
N GLY A 97 -21.60 10.90 0.88
CA GLY A 97 -22.22 9.82 0.12
C GLY A 97 -23.74 9.89 0.23
N ARG A 98 -24.39 10.29 -0.87
CA ARG A 98 -25.84 10.22 -1.18
C ARG A 98 -26.81 11.10 -0.37
#